data_AF-A0A8J3X892-F1
#
_entry.id   AF-A0A8J3X892-F1
#
_cell.length_a   1.000
_cell.length_b   1.000
_cell.length_c   1.000
_cell.angle_alpha   90.00
_cell.angle_beta   90.00
_cell.angle_gamma   90.00
#
_symmetry.space_group_name_H-M   'P 1'
#
loop_
_entity.id
_entity.type
_entity.pdbx_description
1 polymer ?
#
loop_
_entity_poly.entity_id
_entity_poly.type
_entity_poly.pdbx_seq_one_letter_code
_entity_poly.pdbx_strand_id
1 'polypeptide(L)'
;MKQQQGPAAPGSSVRIDTLDGLREHLQWAIELEHATLPPYLCALYSLDPERNPEAVEVVGSVFAEEMLHLTLAANLLNAVGGRPRLDMPGMLPPHPRPLPHGDRSLELSLVPFGAEALEMFLRIERPAPPGAPAEGADYETIGQFYDAVEQGLRHLCDRFGEREVFSGDPARQVNAGHFRHTAGRLIAVTDLASALAALEEIVEQGEGTARGEVWDGDQDVFHPDRDEVGHYYRFQELKAGRRYRRGDTPASGPTGEAISVDLEGVRPMRRNPRLADHAVGSAIRAAQEEFNHTYCAVLHLLEQAFNGSPKLLAVATGTMYALKAQAQALMQTPDEGGATAGPTFEYVAPGLRRWSAGDAQRIVVLRDGPYVVYGGVPLRRKTKIVSAENNALTWKTGEPLKTEDTYALCRCGHSGSKPFCDGTHAVIGFDGTETAGVRPYEELQHVHDGVGISAQRVGELCIHAAFCIGRTRPIAEMLADTGDGDVRSDVMGRIDHCPSGSYSYALQRGGETLEPDLPQAVSILEEEDGLASALWVTGGVPVLRADGQALETRNRMTLCRCGHSANKPLCDGTHRKIDFREETPG
;
A
#
# COMPACT_ATOMS: atom_id res chain seq x y z
N MET A 1 -35.28 -30.66 -21.07
CA MET A 1 -35.75 -31.03 -19.71
C MET A 1 -35.12 -30.07 -18.72
N LYS A 2 -35.91 -29.16 -18.14
CA LYS A 2 -35.47 -28.25 -17.07
C LYS A 2 -35.50 -29.04 -15.76
N GLN A 3 -34.36 -29.22 -15.10
CA GLN A 3 -34.33 -29.71 -13.73
C GLN A 3 -34.50 -28.51 -12.79
N GLN A 4 -35.60 -28.55 -12.03
CA GLN A 4 -35.87 -27.65 -10.92
C GLN A 4 -34.99 -28.07 -9.73
N GLN A 5 -34.15 -27.16 -9.24
CA GLN A 5 -33.59 -27.27 -7.89
C GLN A 5 -34.69 -26.86 -6.90
N GLY A 6 -35.02 -27.76 -5.97
CA GLY A 6 -35.90 -27.44 -4.85
C GLY A 6 -35.20 -26.57 -3.81
N PRO A 7 -35.95 -25.90 -2.92
CA PRO A 7 -35.36 -25.07 -1.87
C PRO A 7 -34.56 -25.95 -0.89
N ALA A 8 -33.34 -25.51 -0.57
CA ALA A 8 -32.51 -26.13 0.45
C ALA A 8 -33.23 -26.06 1.82
N ALA A 9 -33.13 -27.13 2.60
CA ALA A 9 -33.69 -27.20 3.94
C ALA A 9 -32.94 -26.25 4.90
N PRO A 10 -33.63 -25.61 5.87
CA PRO A 10 -32.99 -24.75 6.85
C PRO A 10 -32.26 -25.61 7.91
N GLY A 11 -30.97 -25.34 8.13
CA GLY A 11 -30.22 -25.87 9.28
C GLY A 11 -29.09 -26.87 8.99
N SER A 12 -28.43 -26.86 7.81
CA SER A 12 -27.15 -27.55 7.66
C SER A 12 -25.99 -26.56 7.73
N SER A 13 -25.24 -26.57 8.84
CA SER A 13 -23.92 -25.91 8.93
C SER A 13 -23.10 -26.27 7.68
N VAL A 14 -22.66 -25.27 6.92
CA VAL A 14 -21.79 -25.51 5.75
C VAL A 14 -20.47 -26.05 6.29
N ARG A 15 -20.29 -27.37 6.17
CA ARG A 15 -19.08 -28.07 6.61
C ARG A 15 -17.98 -27.86 5.56
N ILE A 16 -16.80 -27.43 6.00
CA ILE A 16 -15.65 -27.19 5.13
C ILE A 16 -14.95 -28.53 4.83
N ASP A 17 -15.41 -29.22 3.79
CA ASP A 17 -14.95 -30.60 3.46
C ASP A 17 -13.98 -30.69 2.27
N THR A 18 -13.63 -29.56 1.65
CA THR A 18 -12.73 -29.50 0.48
C THR A 18 -11.70 -28.38 0.63
N LEU A 19 -10.54 -28.51 -0.02
CA LEU A 19 -9.52 -27.46 -0.04
C LEU A 19 -10.02 -26.17 -0.69
N ASP A 20 -10.82 -26.27 -1.76
CA ASP A 20 -11.39 -25.09 -2.40
C ASP A 20 -12.42 -24.40 -1.50
N GLY A 21 -13.24 -25.17 -0.78
CA GLY A 21 -14.12 -24.63 0.25
C GLY A 21 -13.36 -23.95 1.38
N LEU A 22 -12.23 -24.53 1.84
CA LEU A 22 -11.39 -23.89 2.85
C LEU A 22 -10.79 -22.56 2.36
N ARG A 23 -10.29 -22.53 1.11
CA ARG A 23 -9.77 -21.30 0.49
C ARG A 23 -10.84 -20.23 0.35
N GLU A 24 -12.07 -20.62 -0.01
CA GLU A 24 -13.21 -19.71 -0.08
C GLU A 24 -13.53 -19.11 1.30
N HIS A 25 -13.60 -19.92 2.36
CA HIS A 25 -13.87 -19.42 3.71
C HIS A 25 -12.70 -18.57 4.23
N LEU A 26 -11.46 -18.88 3.91
CA LEU A 26 -10.33 -18.01 4.27
C LEU A 26 -10.34 -16.68 3.49
N GLN A 27 -10.86 -16.64 2.26
CA GLN A 27 -11.14 -15.38 1.57
C GLN A 27 -12.31 -14.63 2.23
N TRP A 28 -13.33 -15.33 2.73
CA TRP A 28 -14.41 -14.73 3.52
C TRP A 28 -13.91 -14.14 4.84
N ALA A 29 -12.92 -14.77 5.49
CA ALA A 29 -12.25 -14.22 6.66
C ALA A 29 -11.61 -12.86 6.33
N ILE A 30 -10.86 -12.77 5.22
CA ILE A 30 -10.29 -11.49 4.75
C ILE A 30 -11.38 -10.44 4.50
N GLU A 31 -12.50 -10.83 3.89
CA GLU A 31 -13.64 -9.93 3.65
C GLU A 31 -14.30 -9.47 4.96
N LEU A 32 -14.37 -10.34 5.95
CA LEU A 32 -14.92 -10.09 7.29
C LEU A 32 -14.05 -9.10 8.06
N GLU A 33 -12.77 -9.40 8.24
CA GLU A 33 -11.81 -8.53 8.95
C GLU A 33 -11.75 -7.14 8.29
N HIS A 34 -11.74 -7.08 6.96
CA HIS A 34 -11.77 -5.79 6.27
C HIS A 34 -13.09 -5.03 6.47
N ALA A 35 -14.23 -5.71 6.58
CA ALA A 35 -15.54 -5.05 6.70
C ALA A 35 -15.69 -4.25 7.99
N THR A 36 -14.94 -4.59 9.04
CA THR A 36 -14.93 -3.88 10.33
C THR A 36 -14.12 -2.57 10.26
N LEU A 37 -13.10 -2.51 9.38
CA LEU A 37 -12.17 -1.37 9.30
C LEU A 37 -12.83 -0.04 8.92
N PRO A 38 -13.67 0.11 7.87
CA PRO A 38 -14.26 1.40 7.53
C PRO A 38 -15.14 2.00 8.65
N PRO A 39 -16.03 1.24 9.32
CA PRO A 39 -16.71 1.70 10.52
C PRO A 39 -15.77 2.18 11.64
N TYR A 40 -14.73 1.40 11.98
CA TYR A 40 -13.75 1.77 13.00
C TYR A 40 -13.00 3.05 12.64
N LEU A 41 -12.55 3.19 11.39
CA LEU A 41 -11.86 4.39 10.91
C LEU A 41 -12.75 5.64 10.94
N CYS A 42 -14.03 5.51 10.57
CA CYS A 42 -15.00 6.61 10.65
C CYS A 42 -15.14 7.13 12.08
N ALA A 43 -15.31 6.23 13.05
CA ALA A 43 -15.41 6.61 14.44
C ALA A 43 -14.08 7.19 14.95
N LEU A 44 -12.97 6.50 14.72
CA LEU A 44 -11.63 6.91 15.17
C LEU A 44 -11.26 8.31 14.70
N TYR A 45 -11.48 8.63 13.43
CA TYR A 45 -11.08 9.94 12.88
C TYR A 45 -12.08 11.07 13.16
N SER A 46 -13.27 10.73 13.65
CA SER A 46 -14.21 11.72 14.16
C SER A 46 -13.86 12.19 15.58
N LEU A 47 -13.06 11.42 16.32
CA LEU A 47 -12.58 11.79 17.66
C LEU A 47 -11.52 12.89 17.59
N ASP A 48 -11.61 13.83 18.53
CA ASP A 48 -10.54 14.78 18.83
C ASP A 48 -9.56 14.12 19.83
N PRO A 49 -8.27 13.89 19.47
CA PRO A 49 -7.30 13.24 20.34
C PRO A 49 -6.98 14.01 21.63
N GLU A 50 -7.15 15.34 21.65
CA GLU A 50 -6.91 16.14 22.85
C GLU A 50 -8.07 16.03 23.84
N ARG A 51 -9.31 15.94 23.33
CA ARG A 51 -10.52 15.84 24.15
C ARG A 51 -10.85 14.41 24.56
N ASN A 52 -10.49 13.43 23.72
CA ASN A 52 -10.87 12.02 23.86
C ASN A 52 -9.67 11.06 23.71
N PRO A 53 -8.55 11.25 24.46
CA PRO A 53 -7.36 10.43 24.30
C PRO A 53 -7.63 8.94 24.53
N GLU A 54 -8.45 8.59 25.54
CA GLU A 54 -8.76 7.20 25.90
C GLU A 54 -9.59 6.49 24.82
N ALA A 55 -10.56 7.17 24.21
CA ALA A 55 -11.34 6.58 23.11
C ALA A 55 -10.51 6.44 21.83
N VAL A 56 -9.59 7.38 21.56
CA VAL A 56 -8.66 7.28 20.43
C VAL A 56 -7.70 6.11 20.61
N GLU A 57 -7.21 5.89 21.83
CA GLU A 57 -6.35 4.75 22.18
C GLU A 57 -7.08 3.43 21.97
N VAL A 58 -8.27 3.26 22.57
CA VAL A 58 -9.05 2.01 22.47
C VAL A 58 -9.47 1.69 21.03
N VAL A 59 -10.09 2.63 20.32
CA VAL A 59 -10.53 2.38 18.94
C VAL A 59 -9.32 2.22 18.01
N GLY A 60 -8.22 2.92 18.30
CA GLY A 60 -6.97 2.82 17.56
C GLY A 60 -6.26 1.48 17.74
N SER A 61 -6.24 0.91 18.94
CA SER A 61 -5.64 -0.40 19.21
C SER A 61 -6.44 -1.52 18.55
N VAL A 62 -7.77 -1.51 18.70
CA VAL A 62 -8.66 -2.48 18.02
C VAL A 62 -8.46 -2.41 16.50
N PHE A 63 -8.45 -1.21 15.89
CA PHE A 63 -8.17 -1.08 14.46
C PHE A 63 -6.82 -1.69 14.04
N ALA A 64 -5.78 -1.55 14.87
CA ALA A 64 -4.46 -2.12 14.59
C ALA A 64 -4.46 -3.66 14.66
N GLU A 65 -5.22 -4.23 15.60
CA GLU A 65 -5.42 -5.68 15.75
C GLU A 65 -6.25 -6.25 14.59
N GLU A 66 -7.31 -5.57 14.15
CA GLU A 66 -8.08 -5.99 12.97
C GLU A 66 -7.22 -6.00 11.68
N MET A 67 -6.25 -5.09 11.58
CA MET A 67 -5.25 -5.13 10.49
C MET A 67 -4.29 -6.31 10.61
N LEU A 68 -3.97 -6.74 11.84
CA LEU A 68 -3.23 -7.97 12.11
C LEU A 68 -4.08 -9.19 11.73
N HIS A 69 -5.35 -9.24 12.11
CA HIS A 69 -6.28 -10.31 11.77
C HIS A 69 -6.41 -10.49 10.26
N LEU A 70 -6.61 -9.39 9.53
CA LEU A 70 -6.61 -9.38 8.07
C LEU A 70 -5.34 -10.01 7.48
N THR A 71 -4.18 -9.71 8.09
CA THR A 71 -2.88 -10.26 7.68
C THR A 71 -2.75 -11.75 8.02
N LEU A 72 -3.22 -12.19 9.19
CA LEU A 72 -3.23 -13.60 9.60
C LEU A 72 -4.15 -14.43 8.71
N ALA A 73 -5.35 -13.93 8.40
CA ALA A 73 -6.27 -14.55 7.43
C ALA A 73 -5.63 -14.68 6.04
N ALA A 74 -4.90 -13.66 5.59
CA ALA A 74 -4.13 -13.71 4.34
C ALA A 74 -2.99 -14.74 4.38
N ASN A 75 -2.26 -14.86 5.50
CA ASN A 75 -1.22 -15.88 5.70
C ASN A 75 -1.82 -17.30 5.66
N LEU A 76 -2.95 -17.53 6.33
CA LEU A 76 -3.70 -18.79 6.31
C LEU A 76 -4.10 -19.16 4.87
N LEU A 77 -4.70 -18.23 4.13
CA LEU A 77 -5.12 -18.46 2.73
C LEU A 77 -3.93 -18.79 1.83
N ASN A 78 -2.83 -18.05 1.96
CA ASN A 78 -1.61 -18.34 1.22
C ASN A 78 -1.05 -19.73 1.54
N ALA A 79 -1.02 -20.10 2.83
CA ALA A 79 -0.45 -21.37 3.28
C ALA A 79 -1.16 -22.58 2.69
N VAL A 80 -2.48 -22.49 2.46
CA VAL A 80 -3.28 -23.55 1.82
C VAL A 80 -3.29 -23.49 0.29
N GLY A 81 -2.38 -22.72 -0.31
CA GLY A 81 -2.23 -22.59 -1.76
C GLY A 81 -3.21 -21.63 -2.44
N GLY A 82 -3.94 -20.83 -1.65
CA GLY A 82 -4.78 -19.75 -2.15
C GLY A 82 -3.99 -18.49 -2.51
N ARG A 83 -4.73 -17.45 -2.91
CA ARG A 83 -4.21 -16.10 -3.18
C ARG A 83 -5.19 -15.07 -2.63
N PRO A 84 -4.84 -14.34 -1.55
CA PRO A 84 -5.65 -13.24 -1.02
C PRO A 84 -6.06 -12.25 -2.11
N ARG A 85 -7.33 -11.85 -2.11
CA ARG A 85 -7.86 -10.80 -2.96
C ARG A 85 -8.46 -9.69 -2.11
N LEU A 86 -7.95 -8.47 -2.28
CA LEU A 86 -8.39 -7.29 -1.56
C LEU A 86 -8.80 -6.18 -2.53
N ASP A 87 -8.22 -6.15 -3.72
CA ASP A 87 -8.47 -5.11 -4.71
C ASP A 87 -9.60 -5.49 -5.67
N MET A 88 -10.81 -5.69 -5.13
CA MET A 88 -11.98 -6.10 -5.90
C MET A 88 -13.27 -5.43 -5.44
N PRO A 89 -14.25 -5.21 -6.34
CA PRO A 89 -15.51 -4.54 -5.98
C PRO A 89 -16.23 -5.16 -4.78
N GLY A 90 -16.13 -6.48 -4.60
CA GLY A 90 -16.75 -7.22 -3.49
C GLY A 90 -16.19 -6.88 -2.10
N MET A 91 -15.00 -6.28 -2.02
CA MET A 91 -14.44 -5.81 -0.74
C MET A 91 -15.09 -4.51 -0.26
N LEU A 92 -15.61 -3.70 -1.18
CA LEU A 92 -16.20 -2.38 -0.91
C LEU A 92 -17.64 -2.23 -1.43
N PRO A 93 -18.59 -3.11 -1.04
CA PRO A 93 -20.00 -2.86 -1.28
C PRO A 93 -20.44 -1.59 -0.53
N PRO A 94 -21.42 -0.84 -1.08
CA PRO A 94 -21.87 0.43 -0.49
C PRO A 94 -22.44 0.28 0.91
N HIS A 95 -22.22 1.28 1.77
CA HIS A 95 -22.84 1.37 3.09
C HIS A 95 -24.21 2.10 3.05
N PRO A 96 -25.13 1.78 3.99
CA PRO A 96 -25.01 0.69 4.95
C PRO A 96 -25.18 -0.70 4.30
N ARG A 97 -24.60 -1.73 4.92
CA ARG A 97 -24.56 -3.11 4.41
C ARG A 97 -24.61 -4.12 5.56
N PRO A 98 -25.10 -5.35 5.35
CA PRO A 98 -24.92 -6.40 6.35
C PRO A 98 -23.43 -6.76 6.54
N LEU A 99 -23.08 -7.28 7.71
CA LEU A 99 -21.81 -8.00 7.92
C LEU A 99 -21.70 -9.11 6.85
N PRO A 100 -20.57 -9.25 6.13
CA PRO A 100 -20.45 -10.26 5.10
C PRO A 100 -20.55 -11.66 5.72
N HIS A 101 -21.17 -12.60 5.00
CA HIS A 101 -21.28 -14.02 5.34
C HIS A 101 -21.99 -14.41 6.65
N GLY A 102 -22.36 -13.46 7.51
CA GLY A 102 -23.18 -13.70 8.71
C GLY A 102 -24.68 -13.78 8.43
N ASP A 103 -25.47 -13.98 9.49
CA ASP A 103 -26.94 -14.14 9.49
C ASP A 103 -27.75 -12.91 9.01
N ARG A 104 -27.06 -11.83 8.61
CA ARG A 104 -27.60 -10.53 8.17
C ARG A 104 -28.32 -9.74 9.26
N SER A 105 -28.23 -10.14 10.52
CA SER A 105 -28.84 -9.40 11.63
C SER A 105 -28.11 -8.10 11.95
N LEU A 106 -26.82 -8.00 11.63
CA LEU A 106 -25.96 -6.85 11.88
C LEU A 106 -25.73 -6.04 10.60
N GLU A 107 -26.14 -4.77 10.63
CA GLU A 107 -25.88 -3.78 9.58
C GLU A 107 -24.68 -2.90 9.98
N LEU A 108 -23.69 -2.82 9.11
CA LEU A 108 -22.53 -1.94 9.18
C LEU A 108 -22.88 -0.58 8.56
N SER A 109 -22.69 0.47 9.35
CA SER A 109 -22.86 1.86 8.93
C SER A 109 -21.58 2.68 9.14
N LEU A 110 -21.35 3.66 8.29
CA LEU A 110 -20.31 4.68 8.47
C LEU A 110 -20.89 5.83 9.30
N VAL A 111 -20.54 5.87 10.58
CA VAL A 111 -21.04 6.84 11.55
C VAL A 111 -19.87 7.42 12.36
N PRO A 112 -19.96 8.66 12.85
CA PRO A 112 -18.97 9.18 13.79
C PRO A 112 -19.04 8.42 15.11
N PHE A 113 -18.02 8.59 15.96
CA PHE A 113 -17.98 7.99 17.29
C PHE A 113 -19.19 8.45 18.12
N GLY A 114 -19.79 7.54 18.87
CA GLY A 114 -20.97 7.83 19.68
C GLY A 114 -21.74 6.56 20.02
N ALA A 115 -22.96 6.71 20.53
CA ALA A 115 -23.77 5.58 20.98
C ALA A 115 -24.11 4.59 19.85
N GLU A 116 -24.41 5.08 18.63
CA GLU A 116 -24.69 4.22 17.47
C GLU A 116 -23.44 3.41 17.07
N ALA A 117 -22.27 4.05 17.03
CA ALA A 117 -21.00 3.39 16.72
C ALA A 117 -20.65 2.32 17.77
N LEU A 118 -20.69 2.67 19.06
CA LEU A 118 -20.35 1.73 20.13
C LEU A 118 -21.30 0.53 20.18
N GLU A 119 -22.60 0.73 19.94
CA GLU A 119 -23.55 -0.39 19.87
C GLU A 119 -23.25 -1.31 18.69
N MET A 120 -22.89 -0.75 17.54
CA MET A 120 -22.47 -1.53 16.38
C MET A 120 -21.18 -2.32 16.69
N PHE A 121 -20.18 -1.68 17.30
CA PHE A 121 -18.90 -2.32 17.64
C PHE A 121 -19.08 -3.49 18.61
N LEU A 122 -19.89 -3.30 19.67
CA LEU A 122 -20.24 -4.37 20.59
C LEU A 122 -20.97 -5.54 19.93
N ARG A 123 -21.71 -5.29 18.85
CA ARG A 123 -22.37 -6.36 18.09
C ARG A 123 -21.44 -7.07 17.12
N ILE A 124 -20.45 -6.37 16.57
CA ILE A 124 -19.39 -6.98 15.75
C ILE A 124 -18.59 -7.96 16.62
N GLU A 125 -18.08 -7.48 17.75
CA GLU A 125 -17.16 -8.23 18.61
C GLU A 125 -17.84 -9.16 19.60
N ARG A 126 -19.16 -9.37 19.48
CA ARG A 126 -19.93 -10.12 20.46
C ARG A 126 -19.37 -11.55 20.60
N PRO A 127 -18.94 -11.98 21.80
CA PRO A 127 -18.39 -13.32 21.99
C PRO A 127 -19.39 -14.42 21.67
N ALA A 128 -18.91 -15.51 21.10
CA ALA A 128 -19.71 -16.70 20.87
C ALA A 128 -20.20 -17.28 22.22
N PRO A 129 -21.49 -17.64 22.35
CA PRO A 129 -21.97 -18.33 23.55
C PRO A 129 -21.16 -19.63 23.81
N PRO A 130 -20.91 -19.99 25.08
CA PRO A 130 -20.26 -21.25 25.40
C PRO A 130 -21.00 -22.44 24.77
N GLY A 131 -20.29 -23.24 23.97
CA GLY A 131 -20.87 -24.38 23.25
C GLY A 131 -21.70 -24.03 22.01
N ALA A 132 -21.68 -22.78 21.54
CA ALA A 132 -22.23 -22.41 20.24
C ALA A 132 -21.61 -23.26 19.12
N PRO A 133 -22.41 -23.73 18.13
CA PRO A 133 -21.91 -24.55 17.04
C PRO A 133 -21.05 -23.72 16.09
N ALA A 134 -20.09 -24.39 15.47
CA ALA A 134 -19.28 -23.82 14.39
C ALA A 134 -20.11 -23.64 13.11
N GLU A 135 -20.06 -22.44 12.52
CA GLU A 135 -20.88 -22.07 11.37
C GLU A 135 -20.04 -21.34 10.31
N GLY A 136 -19.76 -22.01 9.19
CA GLY A 136 -18.95 -21.43 8.10
C GLY A 136 -19.68 -20.36 7.26
N ALA A 137 -21.00 -20.26 7.40
CA ALA A 137 -21.86 -19.28 6.75
C ALA A 137 -23.11 -19.05 7.61
N ASP A 138 -23.75 -17.89 7.43
CA ASP A 138 -24.94 -17.47 8.16
C ASP A 138 -24.74 -17.46 9.70
N TYR A 139 -23.50 -17.22 10.15
CA TYR A 139 -23.10 -17.22 11.56
C TYR A 139 -23.63 -16.00 12.34
N GLU A 140 -23.81 -16.17 13.66
CA GLU A 140 -24.24 -15.09 14.57
C GLU A 140 -23.07 -14.32 15.22
N THR A 141 -21.89 -14.94 15.30
CA THR A 141 -20.67 -14.39 15.93
C THR A 141 -19.43 -14.79 15.14
N ILE A 142 -18.41 -13.93 15.17
CA ILE A 142 -17.16 -14.14 14.42
C ILE A 142 -16.42 -15.40 14.92
N GLY A 143 -16.45 -15.70 16.21
CA GLY A 143 -15.89 -16.93 16.78
C GLY A 143 -16.50 -18.22 16.23
N GLN A 144 -17.82 -18.26 15.94
CA GLN A 144 -18.43 -19.43 15.31
C GLN A 144 -17.91 -19.67 13.88
N PHE A 145 -17.61 -18.59 13.17
CA PHE A 145 -17.03 -18.66 11.83
C PHE A 145 -15.60 -19.21 11.89
N TYR A 146 -14.76 -18.70 12.79
CA TYR A 146 -13.40 -19.19 12.94
C TYR A 146 -13.33 -20.62 13.49
N ASP A 147 -14.25 -21.02 14.37
CA ASP A 147 -14.40 -22.43 14.77
C ASP A 147 -14.63 -23.34 13.55
N ALA A 148 -15.42 -22.89 12.56
CA ALA A 148 -15.71 -23.67 11.37
C ALA A 148 -14.47 -23.82 10.48
N VAL A 149 -13.68 -22.73 10.35
CA VAL A 149 -12.40 -22.73 9.66
C VAL A 149 -11.41 -23.68 10.35
N GLU A 150 -11.30 -23.62 11.68
CA GLU A 150 -10.47 -24.53 12.47
C GLU A 150 -10.87 -26.00 12.24
N GLN A 151 -12.17 -26.32 12.39
CA GLN A 151 -12.67 -27.68 12.17
C GLN A 151 -12.41 -28.15 10.73
N GLY A 152 -12.54 -27.26 9.75
CA GLY A 152 -12.21 -27.52 8.35
C GLY A 152 -10.73 -27.87 8.16
N LEU A 153 -9.82 -27.06 8.71
CA LEU A 153 -8.37 -27.31 8.65
C LEU A 153 -8.00 -28.67 9.25
N ARG A 154 -8.49 -28.96 10.46
CA ARG A 154 -8.25 -30.24 11.14
C ARG A 154 -8.77 -31.42 10.30
N HIS A 155 -10.02 -31.31 9.83
CA HIS A 155 -10.64 -32.35 9.00
C HIS A 155 -9.87 -32.63 7.72
N LEU A 156 -9.42 -31.58 7.02
CA LEU A 156 -8.68 -31.70 5.78
C LEU A 156 -7.27 -32.25 6.01
N CYS A 157 -6.61 -31.89 7.11
CA CYS A 157 -5.31 -32.45 7.48
C CYS A 157 -5.42 -33.94 7.83
N ASP A 158 -6.46 -34.35 8.56
CA ASP A 158 -6.72 -35.76 8.84
C ASP A 158 -6.96 -36.58 7.56
N ARG A 159 -7.63 -35.96 6.58
CA ARG A 159 -8.03 -36.62 5.33
C ARG A 159 -6.92 -36.69 4.28
N PHE A 160 -6.16 -35.62 4.09
CA PHE A 160 -5.18 -35.48 3.01
C PHE A 160 -3.73 -35.43 3.48
N GLY A 161 -3.50 -35.21 4.78
CA GLY A 161 -2.19 -34.96 5.36
C GLY A 161 -1.78 -33.49 5.25
N GLU A 162 -1.04 -33.00 6.24
CA GLU A 162 -0.66 -31.58 6.34
C GLU A 162 0.10 -31.07 5.11
N ARG A 163 0.99 -31.88 4.50
CA ARG A 163 1.75 -31.46 3.32
C ARG A 163 0.88 -31.14 2.10
N GLU A 164 -0.26 -31.82 1.95
CA GLU A 164 -1.18 -31.58 0.85
C GLU A 164 -2.06 -30.34 1.13
N VAL A 165 -2.44 -30.14 2.39
CA VAL A 165 -3.22 -28.98 2.82
C VAL A 165 -2.37 -27.71 2.75
N PHE A 166 -1.19 -27.71 3.36
CA PHE A 166 -0.25 -26.59 3.41
C PHE A 166 0.69 -26.60 2.19
N SER A 167 0.10 -26.48 1.00
CA SER A 167 0.78 -26.53 -0.30
C SER A 167 1.20 -25.15 -0.84
N GLY A 168 0.99 -24.09 -0.06
CA GLY A 168 1.34 -22.71 -0.39
C GLY A 168 2.83 -22.44 -0.53
N ASP A 169 3.17 -21.37 -1.25
CA ASP A 169 4.56 -20.88 -1.34
C ASP A 169 4.95 -20.16 -0.04
N PRO A 170 5.93 -20.67 0.74
CA PRO A 170 6.36 -20.03 1.98
C PRO A 170 6.91 -18.61 1.78
N ALA A 171 7.35 -18.24 0.56
CA ALA A 171 7.82 -16.90 0.25
C ALA A 171 6.70 -15.83 0.28
N ARG A 172 5.43 -16.25 0.28
CA ARG A 172 4.27 -15.34 0.41
C ARG A 172 3.86 -15.05 1.85
N GLN A 173 4.43 -15.75 2.83
CA GLN A 173 4.11 -15.52 4.23
C GLN A 173 4.66 -14.17 4.70
N VAL A 174 3.80 -13.36 5.32
CA VAL A 174 4.19 -12.13 5.98
C VAL A 174 4.72 -12.44 7.37
N ASN A 175 5.83 -11.80 7.77
CA ASN A 175 6.49 -11.99 9.06
C ASN A 175 6.60 -10.69 9.88
N ALA A 176 6.82 -10.86 11.19
CA ALA A 176 6.81 -9.84 12.25
C ALA A 176 7.72 -8.62 12.02
N GLY A 177 8.64 -8.66 11.05
CA GLY A 177 9.52 -7.53 10.73
C GLY A 177 8.79 -6.24 10.34
N HIS A 178 7.53 -6.33 9.90
CA HIS A 178 6.74 -5.22 9.36
C HIS A 178 5.77 -4.56 10.35
N PHE A 179 5.52 -5.19 11.51
CA PHE A 179 4.50 -4.78 12.48
C PHE A 179 5.10 -4.56 13.89
N ARG A 180 6.28 -3.96 13.99
CA ARG A 180 7.07 -3.83 15.24
C ARG A 180 6.39 -3.11 16.42
N HIS A 181 5.18 -2.57 16.24
CA HIS A 181 4.50 -1.70 17.19
C HIS A 181 2.99 -1.98 17.34
N THR A 182 2.48 -3.11 16.85
CA THR A 182 1.08 -3.53 17.08
C THR A 182 1.02 -4.55 18.22
N ALA A 183 -0.07 -4.56 18.97
CA ALA A 183 -0.39 -5.64 19.91
C ALA A 183 -0.57 -6.93 19.11
N GLY A 184 -0.21 -8.08 19.69
CA GLY A 184 -0.34 -9.38 19.04
C GLY A 184 0.85 -9.90 18.23
N ARG A 185 0.73 -11.17 17.85
CA ARG A 185 1.76 -11.98 17.21
C ARG A 185 1.42 -12.24 15.75
N LEU A 186 2.19 -11.64 14.85
CA LEU A 186 2.14 -12.01 13.44
C LEU A 186 2.82 -13.37 13.22
N ILE A 187 2.00 -14.38 12.93
CA ILE A 187 2.42 -15.78 12.75
C ILE A 187 2.50 -16.11 11.25
N ALA A 188 3.67 -16.60 10.82
CA ALA A 188 3.83 -17.23 9.52
C ALA A 188 3.27 -18.66 9.59
N VAL A 189 2.32 -18.97 8.71
CA VAL A 189 1.62 -20.27 8.69
C VAL A 189 2.31 -21.20 7.71
N THR A 190 2.77 -22.34 8.22
CA THR A 190 3.49 -23.35 7.41
C THR A 190 3.02 -24.79 7.67
N ASP A 191 2.22 -25.00 8.71
CA ASP A 191 1.72 -26.30 9.15
C ASP A 191 0.42 -26.12 9.97
N LEU A 192 -0.18 -27.23 10.43
CA LEU A 192 -1.43 -27.15 11.19
C LEU A 192 -1.24 -26.44 12.53
N ALA A 193 -0.12 -26.65 13.20
CA ALA A 193 0.14 -26.04 14.50
C ALA A 193 0.21 -24.51 14.41
N SER A 194 0.95 -23.98 13.43
CA SER A 194 1.03 -22.53 13.16
C SER A 194 -0.29 -21.95 12.65
N ALA A 195 -1.09 -22.72 11.89
CA ALA A 195 -2.42 -22.29 11.48
C ALA A 195 -3.38 -22.15 12.66
N LEU A 196 -3.38 -23.11 13.58
CA LEU A 196 -4.20 -23.06 14.79
C LEU A 196 -3.78 -21.91 15.70
N ALA A 197 -2.48 -21.67 15.87
CA ALA A 197 -1.99 -20.53 16.64
C ALA A 197 -2.42 -19.18 16.02
N ALA A 198 -2.44 -19.07 14.68
CA ALA A 198 -2.92 -17.87 14.01
C ALA A 198 -4.43 -17.64 14.19
N LEU A 199 -5.23 -18.71 14.22
CA LEU A 199 -6.67 -18.63 14.49
C LEU A 199 -6.96 -18.30 15.96
N GLU A 200 -6.21 -18.90 16.87
CA GLU A 200 -6.28 -18.61 18.31
C GLU A 200 -6.02 -17.11 18.54
N GLU A 201 -4.94 -16.56 17.99
CA GLU A 201 -4.63 -15.13 18.07
C GLU A 201 -5.79 -14.22 17.63
N ILE A 202 -6.42 -14.51 16.48
CA ILE A 202 -7.56 -13.72 15.97
C ILE A 202 -8.76 -13.77 16.94
N VAL A 203 -9.09 -14.97 17.42
CA VAL A 203 -10.27 -15.16 18.28
C VAL A 203 -10.02 -14.61 19.69
N GLU A 204 -8.82 -14.78 20.24
CA GLU A 204 -8.46 -14.29 21.57
C GLU A 204 -8.49 -12.76 21.65
N GLN A 205 -7.99 -12.06 20.62
CA GLN A 205 -8.04 -10.60 20.56
C GLN A 205 -9.48 -10.07 20.40
N GLY A 206 -10.30 -10.70 19.56
CA GLY A 206 -11.70 -10.31 19.39
C GLY A 206 -12.57 -10.59 20.63
N GLU A 207 -12.56 -11.84 21.11
CA GLU A 207 -13.52 -12.35 22.11
C GLU A 207 -12.93 -12.64 23.51
N GLY A 208 -11.60 -12.73 23.66
CA GLY A 208 -10.87 -13.14 24.88
C GLY A 208 -10.35 -14.60 24.88
N THR A 209 -9.38 -14.92 25.76
CA THR A 209 -8.62 -16.21 25.85
C THR A 209 -9.46 -17.46 26.16
N ALA A 210 -10.65 -17.28 26.74
CA ALA A 210 -11.59 -18.36 26.98
C ALA A 210 -13.00 -17.78 26.96
N ARG A 211 -13.97 -18.49 26.36
CA ARG A 211 -15.40 -18.13 26.36
C ARG A 211 -15.93 -18.00 27.79
N GLY A 212 -15.78 -16.82 28.41
CA GLY A 212 -16.05 -16.58 29.82
C GLY A 212 -15.02 -15.71 30.57
N GLU A 213 -13.86 -15.42 29.98
CA GLU A 213 -12.86 -14.47 30.49
C GLU A 213 -12.90 -13.16 29.69
N VAL A 214 -12.47 -12.06 30.31
CA VAL A 214 -12.42 -10.75 29.65
C VAL A 214 -11.06 -10.46 29.00
N TRP A 215 -10.03 -11.19 29.40
CA TRP A 215 -8.63 -10.94 29.03
C TRP A 215 -8.30 -11.62 27.70
N ASP A 216 -7.48 -10.98 26.87
CA ASP A 216 -7.01 -11.51 25.58
C ASP A 216 -5.62 -12.16 25.68
N GLY A 217 -4.96 -12.07 26.85
CA GLY A 217 -3.67 -12.71 27.10
C GLY A 217 -2.46 -11.89 26.65
N ASP A 218 -2.69 -10.74 26.01
CA ASP A 218 -1.68 -9.78 25.59
C ASP A 218 -1.45 -8.69 26.65
N GLN A 219 -0.35 -7.95 26.46
CA GLN A 219 -0.03 -6.75 27.24
C GLN A 219 -0.35 -5.51 26.42
N ASP A 220 -0.98 -4.54 27.07
CA ASP A 220 -1.31 -3.25 26.47
C ASP A 220 -0.04 -2.57 25.94
N VAL A 221 -0.04 -2.28 24.63
CA VAL A 221 1.11 -1.69 23.92
C VAL A 221 1.47 -0.29 24.42
N PHE A 222 0.48 0.47 24.89
CA PHE A 222 0.67 1.82 25.43
C PHE A 222 0.96 1.78 26.93
N HIS A 223 0.56 0.70 27.61
CA HIS A 223 0.77 0.48 29.04
C HIS A 223 1.19 -0.98 29.36
N PRO A 224 2.47 -1.35 29.17
CA PRO A 224 2.94 -2.75 29.29
C PRO A 224 2.73 -3.40 30.67
N ASP A 225 2.43 -2.59 31.69
CA ASP A 225 2.11 -3.04 33.05
C ASP A 225 0.64 -3.48 33.20
N ARG A 226 -0.17 -3.38 32.13
CA ARG A 226 -1.60 -3.73 32.10
C ARG A 226 -1.83 -4.95 31.22
N ASP A 227 -2.64 -5.88 31.72
CA ASP A 227 -3.19 -6.95 30.90
C ASP A 227 -4.29 -6.35 30.01
N GLU A 228 -4.37 -6.81 28.77
CA GLU A 228 -5.35 -6.30 27.80
C GLU A 228 -6.61 -7.17 27.79
N VAL A 229 -7.76 -6.54 27.51
CA VAL A 229 -9.06 -7.22 27.40
C VAL A 229 -9.45 -7.33 25.95
N GLY A 230 -10.19 -8.38 25.57
CA GLY A 230 -10.65 -8.54 24.19
C GLY A 230 -11.50 -7.37 23.69
N HIS A 231 -11.61 -7.19 22.37
CA HIS A 231 -12.20 -6.01 21.72
C HIS A 231 -13.59 -5.66 22.26
N TYR A 232 -14.45 -6.67 22.41
CA TYR A 232 -15.79 -6.50 22.99
C TYR A 232 -15.76 -5.77 24.33
N TYR A 233 -14.84 -6.20 25.20
CA TYR A 233 -14.71 -5.65 26.54
C TYR A 233 -14.11 -4.25 26.50
N ARG A 234 -13.15 -3.95 25.61
CA ARG A 234 -12.64 -2.58 25.43
C ARG A 234 -13.75 -1.60 25.01
N PHE A 235 -14.60 -2.00 24.06
CA PHE A 235 -15.76 -1.18 23.69
C PHE A 235 -16.78 -1.06 24.83
N GLN A 236 -16.92 -2.10 25.66
CA GLN A 236 -17.75 -2.05 26.85
C GLN A 236 -17.19 -1.09 27.90
N GLU A 237 -15.88 -0.97 28.04
CA GLU A 237 -15.24 0.01 28.91
C GLU A 237 -15.62 1.44 28.51
N LEU A 238 -15.54 1.76 27.21
CA LEU A 238 -15.96 3.06 26.68
C LEU A 238 -17.46 3.32 26.92
N LYS A 239 -18.31 2.30 26.72
CA LYS A 239 -19.76 2.42 26.96
C LYS A 239 -20.10 2.58 28.45
N ALA A 240 -19.35 1.93 29.33
CA ALA A 240 -19.55 1.99 30.78
C ALA A 240 -18.86 3.19 31.44
N GLY A 241 -17.92 3.84 30.74
CA GLY A 241 -17.07 4.89 31.28
C GLY A 241 -16.12 4.38 32.36
N ARG A 242 -15.66 3.11 32.25
CA ARG A 242 -14.84 2.46 33.28
C ARG A 242 -14.04 1.29 32.72
N ARG A 243 -12.80 1.13 33.17
CA ARG A 243 -11.89 0.02 32.82
C ARG A 243 -12.18 -1.26 33.60
N TYR A 244 -11.88 -2.40 32.99
CA TYR A 244 -11.77 -3.68 33.66
C TYR A 244 -10.52 -3.71 34.55
N ARG A 245 -10.57 -4.52 35.61
CA ARG A 245 -9.41 -4.84 36.44
C ARG A 245 -9.42 -6.33 36.79
N ARG A 246 -8.25 -6.87 37.15
CA ARG A 246 -8.12 -8.28 37.57
C ARG A 246 -9.18 -8.66 38.61
N GLY A 247 -9.90 -9.74 38.33
CA GLY A 247 -11.02 -10.24 39.13
C GLY A 247 -12.40 -9.83 38.64
N ASP A 248 -12.50 -8.87 37.72
CA ASP A 248 -13.72 -8.64 36.97
C ASP A 248 -14.00 -9.79 35.99
N THR A 249 -15.27 -9.98 35.67
CA THR A 249 -15.81 -11.03 34.80
C THR A 249 -16.79 -10.40 33.82
N PRO A 250 -17.17 -11.10 32.73
CA PRO A 250 -18.20 -10.60 31.81
C PRO A 250 -19.53 -10.26 32.52
N ALA A 251 -19.85 -11.01 33.60
CA ALA A 251 -21.06 -10.80 34.38
C ALA A 251 -20.98 -9.62 35.37
N SER A 252 -19.79 -9.35 35.94
CA SER A 252 -19.62 -8.23 36.87
C SER A 252 -19.52 -6.88 36.14
N GLY A 253 -19.01 -6.89 34.91
CA GLY A 253 -18.63 -5.69 34.19
C GLY A 253 -17.38 -5.00 34.79
N PRO A 254 -16.99 -3.85 34.24
CA PRO A 254 -15.76 -3.16 34.62
C PRO A 254 -15.91 -2.40 35.96
N THR A 255 -15.00 -2.65 36.90
CA THR A 255 -14.98 -2.00 38.23
C THR A 255 -13.71 -1.19 38.52
N GLY A 256 -12.85 -1.00 37.51
CA GLY A 256 -11.58 -0.29 37.58
C GLY A 256 -11.69 1.23 37.44
N GLU A 257 -10.65 1.82 36.85
CA GLU A 257 -10.49 3.28 36.68
C GLU A 257 -11.60 3.87 35.79
N ALA A 258 -12.02 5.09 36.07
CA ALA A 258 -13.03 5.78 35.25
C ALA A 258 -12.41 6.22 33.92
N ILE A 259 -13.20 6.10 32.84
CA ILE A 259 -12.88 6.59 31.50
C ILE A 259 -13.80 7.78 31.21
N SER A 260 -13.23 8.86 30.68
CA SER A 260 -14.00 10.04 30.27
C SER A 260 -14.09 10.11 28.75
N VAL A 261 -15.33 10.25 28.25
CA VAL A 261 -15.61 10.46 26.83
C VAL A 261 -16.41 11.75 26.68
N ASP A 262 -15.85 12.67 25.92
CA ASP A 262 -16.42 13.96 25.57
C ASP A 262 -17.09 13.90 24.18
N LEU A 263 -18.37 13.55 24.17
CA LEU A 263 -19.18 13.44 22.95
C LEU A 263 -19.41 14.78 22.26
N GLU A 264 -19.33 15.91 22.97
CA GLU A 264 -19.42 17.24 22.36
C GLU A 264 -18.16 17.60 21.53
N GLY A 265 -17.08 16.83 21.70
CA GLY A 265 -15.84 16.93 20.93
C GLY A 265 -15.76 16.05 19.71
N VAL A 266 -16.77 15.22 19.49
CA VAL A 266 -16.81 14.39 18.29
C VAL A 266 -17.25 15.22 17.09
N ARG A 267 -16.53 15.09 15.98
CA ARG A 267 -16.87 15.75 14.73
C ARG A 267 -18.19 15.19 14.19
N PRO A 268 -19.14 16.05 13.81
CA PRO A 268 -20.48 15.62 13.40
C PRO A 268 -20.48 15.11 11.95
N MET A 269 -19.71 14.05 11.66
CA MET A 269 -19.62 13.48 10.32
C MET A 269 -21.00 13.04 9.82
N ARG A 270 -21.31 13.36 8.56
CA ARG A 270 -22.49 12.86 7.84
C ARG A 270 -22.56 11.33 7.93
N ARG A 271 -23.73 10.80 8.26
CA ARG A 271 -24.00 9.36 8.30
C ARG A 271 -23.99 8.76 6.89
N ASN A 272 -23.29 7.63 6.71
CA ASN A 272 -23.21 6.87 5.46
C ASN A 272 -22.98 7.77 4.22
N PRO A 273 -21.92 8.60 4.23
CA PRO A 273 -21.67 9.56 3.17
C PRO A 273 -21.42 8.81 1.85
N ARG A 274 -21.99 9.35 0.77
CA ARG A 274 -21.78 8.84 -0.59
C ARG A 274 -21.25 9.94 -1.47
N LEU A 275 -20.48 9.57 -2.47
CA LEU A 275 -20.05 10.48 -3.51
C LEU A 275 -21.27 11.21 -4.12
N ALA A 276 -22.35 10.49 -4.37
CA ALA A 276 -23.58 11.02 -4.96
C ALA A 276 -24.30 12.08 -4.11
N ASP A 277 -23.95 12.24 -2.84
CA ASP A 277 -24.50 13.28 -1.96
C ASP A 277 -24.01 14.68 -2.35
N HIS A 278 -22.88 14.77 -3.05
CA HIS A 278 -22.24 16.03 -3.40
C HIS A 278 -22.14 16.21 -4.92
N ALA A 279 -22.39 17.42 -5.40
CA ALA A 279 -22.36 17.73 -6.83
C ALA A 279 -20.96 17.47 -7.43
N VAL A 280 -20.93 16.98 -8.67
CA VAL A 280 -19.68 16.77 -9.43
C VAL A 280 -18.92 18.10 -9.53
N GLY A 281 -17.62 18.06 -9.20
CA GLY A 281 -16.76 19.24 -9.19
C GLY A 281 -16.80 20.07 -7.90
N SER A 282 -17.64 19.72 -6.92
CA SER A 282 -17.57 20.33 -5.59
C SER A 282 -16.28 19.92 -4.86
N ALA A 283 -15.81 20.78 -3.95
CA ALA A 283 -14.59 20.51 -3.18
C ALA A 283 -14.72 19.24 -2.32
N ILE A 284 -15.89 19.00 -1.71
CA ILE A 284 -16.15 17.79 -0.91
C ILE A 284 -16.07 16.54 -1.80
N ARG A 285 -16.79 16.53 -2.93
CA ARG A 285 -16.77 15.41 -3.90
C ARG A 285 -15.35 15.11 -4.36
N ALA A 286 -14.57 16.13 -4.71
CA ALA A 286 -13.19 15.95 -5.15
C ALA A 286 -12.29 15.34 -4.04
N ALA A 287 -12.46 15.77 -2.78
CA ALA A 287 -11.74 15.20 -1.66
C ALA A 287 -12.16 13.76 -1.34
N GLN A 288 -13.44 13.41 -1.48
CA GLN A 288 -13.94 12.04 -1.33
C GLN A 288 -13.44 11.12 -2.46
N GLU A 289 -13.41 11.63 -3.70
CA GLU A 289 -12.84 10.90 -4.84
C GLU A 289 -11.36 10.61 -4.59
N GLU A 290 -10.59 11.61 -4.12
CA GLU A 290 -9.18 11.39 -3.75
C GLU A 290 -9.05 10.34 -2.64
N PHE A 291 -9.86 10.44 -1.58
CA PHE A 291 -9.89 9.45 -0.51
C PHE A 291 -10.13 8.03 -1.03
N ASN A 292 -11.12 7.83 -1.91
CA ASN A 292 -11.45 6.53 -2.47
C ASN A 292 -10.31 5.97 -3.35
N HIS A 293 -9.60 6.84 -4.09
CA HIS A 293 -8.42 6.43 -4.85
C HIS A 293 -7.28 5.97 -3.94
N THR A 294 -7.02 6.70 -2.86
CA THR A 294 -6.01 6.34 -1.85
C THR A 294 -6.38 5.03 -1.16
N TYR A 295 -7.66 4.85 -0.79
CA TYR A 295 -8.12 3.63 -0.13
C TYR A 295 -7.96 2.40 -1.04
N CYS A 296 -8.35 2.50 -2.31
CA CYS A 296 -8.10 1.42 -3.27
C CYS A 296 -6.61 1.15 -3.47
N ALA A 297 -5.74 2.17 -3.35
CA ALA A 297 -4.29 1.99 -3.43
C ALA A 297 -3.77 1.20 -2.24
N VAL A 298 -4.29 1.45 -1.03
CA VAL A 298 -4.00 0.64 0.15
C VAL A 298 -4.39 -0.81 -0.09
N LEU A 299 -5.62 -1.09 -0.53
CA LEU A 299 -6.08 -2.46 -0.80
C LEU A 299 -5.21 -3.19 -1.82
N HIS A 300 -4.80 -2.49 -2.88
CA HIS A 300 -3.91 -3.05 -3.89
C HIS A 300 -2.52 -3.33 -3.36
N LEU A 301 -1.93 -2.41 -2.60
CA LEU A 301 -0.62 -2.61 -1.98
C LEU A 301 -0.64 -3.79 -0.99
N LEU A 302 -1.71 -3.92 -0.20
CA LEU A 302 -1.93 -5.07 0.69
C LEU A 302 -2.07 -6.37 -0.11
N GLU A 303 -2.87 -6.38 -1.18
CA GLU A 303 -3.01 -7.55 -2.06
C GLU A 303 -1.66 -7.97 -2.65
N GLN A 304 -0.86 -7.03 -3.17
CA GLN A 304 0.47 -7.33 -3.69
C GLN A 304 1.41 -7.83 -2.58
N ALA A 305 1.33 -7.22 -1.40
CA ALA A 305 2.15 -7.62 -0.27
C ALA A 305 1.87 -9.05 0.18
N PHE A 306 0.60 -9.40 0.31
CA PHE A 306 0.16 -10.74 0.68
C PHE A 306 0.40 -11.76 -0.44
N ASN A 307 0.55 -11.35 -1.70
CA ASN A 307 0.79 -12.26 -2.81
C ASN A 307 2.27 -12.39 -3.24
N GLY A 308 3.22 -12.07 -2.35
CA GLY A 308 4.65 -12.32 -2.56
C GLY A 308 5.52 -11.08 -2.68
N SER A 309 5.00 -9.91 -2.31
CA SER A 309 5.79 -8.67 -2.21
C SER A 309 5.75 -8.06 -0.80
N PRO A 310 6.08 -8.80 0.27
CA PRO A 310 5.79 -8.42 1.67
C PRO A 310 6.37 -7.06 2.09
N LYS A 311 7.46 -6.60 1.43
CA LYS A 311 8.03 -5.26 1.68
C LYS A 311 7.08 -4.12 1.33
N LEU A 312 6.08 -4.35 0.49
CA LEU A 312 5.05 -3.37 0.17
C LEU A 312 4.13 -3.06 1.36
N LEU A 313 4.14 -3.85 2.45
CA LEU A 313 3.41 -3.50 3.67
C LEU A 313 3.84 -2.16 4.23
N ALA A 314 5.15 -1.87 4.30
CA ALA A 314 5.63 -0.58 4.77
C ALA A 314 5.13 0.59 3.90
N VAL A 315 4.94 0.33 2.60
CA VAL A 315 4.37 1.30 1.66
C VAL A 315 2.85 1.45 1.87
N ALA A 316 2.14 0.34 2.09
CA ALA A 316 0.71 0.36 2.43
C ALA A 316 0.48 1.14 3.73
N THR A 317 1.25 0.86 4.79
CA THR A 317 1.22 1.59 6.06
C THR A 317 1.52 3.08 5.87
N GLY A 318 2.55 3.42 5.07
CA GLY A 318 2.81 4.82 4.68
C GLY A 318 1.60 5.48 4.02
N THR A 319 0.94 4.77 3.11
CA THR A 319 -0.27 5.25 2.41
C THR A 319 -1.46 5.40 3.36
N MET A 320 -1.58 4.57 4.41
CA MET A 320 -2.61 4.70 5.45
C MET A 320 -2.48 6.01 6.25
N TYR A 321 -1.28 6.56 6.45
CA TYR A 321 -1.13 7.88 7.07
C TYR A 321 -1.68 9.00 6.18
N ALA A 322 -1.49 8.92 4.87
CA ALA A 322 -2.09 9.87 3.93
C ALA A 322 -3.62 9.73 3.92
N LEU A 323 -4.13 8.50 3.96
CA LEU A 323 -5.56 8.20 4.10
C LEU A 323 -6.15 8.82 5.38
N LYS A 324 -5.46 8.69 6.52
CA LYS A 324 -5.83 9.33 7.79
C LYS A 324 -5.97 10.85 7.63
N ALA A 325 -4.97 11.51 7.06
CA ALA A 325 -5.01 12.96 6.85
C ALA A 325 -6.18 13.38 5.95
N GLN A 326 -6.45 12.64 4.88
CA GLN A 326 -7.59 12.89 3.98
C GLN A 326 -8.94 12.72 4.69
N ALA A 327 -9.12 11.66 5.48
CA ALA A 327 -10.34 11.43 6.26
C ALA A 327 -10.56 12.55 7.29
N GLN A 328 -9.53 12.93 8.04
CA GLN A 328 -9.61 14.01 9.03
C GLN A 328 -9.95 15.35 8.39
N ALA A 329 -9.40 15.65 7.21
CA ALA A 329 -9.72 16.86 6.44
C ALA A 329 -11.18 16.87 5.96
N LEU A 330 -11.70 15.72 5.50
CA LEU A 330 -13.12 15.57 5.16
C LEU A 330 -14.01 15.84 6.38
N MET A 331 -13.70 15.23 7.53
CA MET A 331 -14.47 15.41 8.76
C MET A 331 -14.33 16.79 9.41
N GLN A 332 -13.42 17.63 8.92
CA GLN A 332 -13.30 19.05 9.27
C GLN A 332 -14.06 19.97 8.31
N THR A 333 -14.44 19.46 7.13
CA THR A 333 -15.07 20.25 6.07
C THR A 333 -16.58 20.34 6.35
N PRO A 334 -17.15 21.55 6.55
CA PRO A 334 -18.58 21.70 6.76
C PRO A 334 -19.39 21.16 5.58
N ASP A 335 -20.46 20.44 5.89
CA ASP A 335 -21.47 19.94 4.97
C ASP A 335 -22.85 20.54 5.33
N GLU A 336 -23.88 20.17 4.59
CA GLU A 336 -25.25 20.60 4.84
C GLU A 336 -25.77 20.16 6.23
N GLY A 337 -26.70 20.94 6.79
CA GLY A 337 -27.38 20.56 8.03
C GLY A 337 -26.54 20.63 9.31
N GLY A 338 -25.37 21.27 9.28
CA GLY A 338 -24.46 21.35 10.42
C GLY A 338 -23.60 20.11 10.62
N ALA A 339 -23.64 19.16 9.68
CA ALA A 339 -22.74 18.03 9.63
C ALA A 339 -21.39 18.43 9.01
N THR A 340 -20.42 17.53 9.07
CA THR A 340 -19.19 17.59 8.26
C THR A 340 -19.18 16.48 7.22
N ALA A 341 -18.38 16.65 6.16
CA ALA A 341 -18.20 15.62 5.17
C ALA A 341 -17.50 14.38 5.77
N GLY A 342 -17.54 13.25 5.05
CA GLY A 342 -16.93 12.02 5.52
C GLY A 342 -16.40 11.14 4.38
N PRO A 343 -15.49 10.20 4.72
CA PRO A 343 -14.98 9.21 3.78
C PRO A 343 -16.09 8.25 3.31
N THR A 344 -16.14 7.98 2.00
CA THR A 344 -17.24 7.21 1.39
C THR A 344 -16.91 5.74 1.16
N PHE A 345 -15.61 5.39 1.09
CA PHE A 345 -15.12 4.02 0.84
C PHE A 345 -15.73 3.36 -0.42
N GLU A 346 -15.98 4.15 -1.48
CA GLU A 346 -16.50 3.60 -2.74
C GLU A 346 -15.37 3.03 -3.60
N TYR A 347 -15.57 1.84 -4.17
CA TYR A 347 -14.58 1.20 -5.02
C TYR A 347 -14.32 1.99 -6.31
N VAL A 348 -13.06 2.31 -6.58
CA VAL A 348 -12.62 2.86 -7.86
C VAL A 348 -12.12 1.72 -8.72
N ALA A 349 -12.75 1.46 -9.87
CA ALA A 349 -12.31 0.39 -10.77
C ALA A 349 -10.90 0.68 -11.36
N PRO A 350 -10.05 -0.33 -11.61
CA PRO A 350 -8.68 -0.14 -12.10
C PRO A 350 -8.54 0.81 -13.30
N GLY A 351 -9.47 0.77 -14.26
CA GLY A 351 -9.46 1.64 -15.44
C GLY A 351 -9.83 3.11 -15.19
N LEU A 352 -10.39 3.42 -14.01
CA LEU A 352 -10.75 4.78 -13.59
C LEU A 352 -9.74 5.38 -12.62
N ARG A 353 -8.77 4.57 -12.15
CA ARG A 353 -7.77 5.01 -11.19
C ARG A 353 -6.73 5.87 -11.88
N ARG A 354 -6.21 6.82 -11.09
CA ARG A 354 -5.03 7.61 -11.44
C ARG A 354 -3.71 6.80 -11.36
N TRP A 355 -3.80 5.50 -11.15
CA TRP A 355 -2.71 4.53 -11.16
C TRP A 355 -3.24 3.18 -11.70
N SER A 356 -2.45 2.42 -12.45
CA SER A 356 -2.94 1.18 -13.10
C SER A 356 -2.52 -0.09 -12.35
N ALA A 357 -3.45 -1.06 -12.27
CA ALA A 357 -3.21 -2.43 -11.80
C ALA A 357 -3.10 -3.39 -13.00
N GLY A 358 -2.13 -4.33 -12.98
CA GLY A 358 -1.84 -5.27 -14.07
C GLY A 358 -0.40 -5.82 -14.02
N ASP A 359 -0.09 -6.79 -14.88
CA ASP A 359 1.21 -7.50 -14.89
C ASP A 359 2.24 -6.89 -15.86
N ALA A 360 1.85 -5.89 -16.64
CA ALA A 360 2.74 -5.23 -17.60
C ALA A 360 3.86 -4.45 -16.88
N GLN A 361 5.09 -4.56 -17.39
CA GLN A 361 6.22 -3.78 -16.89
C GLN A 361 5.94 -2.28 -16.97
N ARG A 362 5.94 -1.61 -15.83
CA ARG A 362 5.66 -0.17 -15.70
C ARG A 362 6.09 0.36 -14.35
N ILE A 363 6.11 1.68 -14.23
CA ILE A 363 6.34 2.40 -12.98
C ILE A 363 5.13 3.30 -12.71
N VAL A 364 4.60 3.25 -11.51
CA VAL A 364 3.54 4.13 -11.02
C VAL A 364 4.11 5.04 -9.94
N VAL A 365 3.85 6.34 -10.05
CA VAL A 365 4.13 7.30 -8.98
C VAL A 365 2.95 7.33 -8.01
N LEU A 366 3.18 6.99 -6.75
CA LEU A 366 2.19 7.25 -5.70
C LEU A 366 2.28 8.71 -5.27
N ARG A 367 1.13 9.39 -5.14
CA ARG A 367 1.05 10.78 -4.64
C ARG A 367 1.79 10.88 -3.31
N ASP A 368 2.73 11.82 -3.21
CA ASP A 368 3.57 12.02 -2.01
C ASP A 368 4.30 10.78 -1.50
N GLY A 369 4.40 9.74 -2.36
CA GLY A 369 4.91 8.43 -2.03
C GLY A 369 6.01 7.95 -2.98
N PRO A 370 6.33 6.64 -2.96
CA PRO A 370 7.39 6.06 -3.76
C PRO A 370 7.01 5.88 -5.24
N TYR A 371 7.99 5.40 -6.00
CA TYR A 371 7.75 4.75 -7.29
C TYR A 371 7.45 3.27 -7.05
N VAL A 372 6.29 2.78 -7.48
CA VAL A 372 5.98 1.35 -7.48
C VAL A 372 6.27 0.78 -8.86
N VAL A 373 7.19 -0.19 -8.92
CA VAL A 373 7.63 -0.86 -10.14
C VAL A 373 6.94 -2.21 -10.22
N TYR A 374 6.28 -2.49 -11.35
CA TYR A 374 5.50 -3.72 -11.59
C TYR A 374 6.11 -4.57 -12.69
N GLY A 375 5.77 -5.86 -12.71
CA GLY A 375 6.05 -6.77 -13.83
C GLY A 375 7.49 -7.31 -13.85
N GLY A 376 8.18 -7.32 -12.70
CA GLY A 376 9.51 -7.89 -12.58
C GLY A 376 10.58 -7.13 -13.37
N VAL A 377 10.47 -5.81 -13.49
CA VAL A 377 11.50 -4.99 -14.15
C VAL A 377 12.84 -5.17 -13.40
N PRO A 378 13.94 -5.52 -14.07
CA PRO A 378 15.23 -5.71 -13.40
C PRO A 378 15.75 -4.43 -12.74
N LEU A 379 16.19 -4.54 -11.49
CA LEU A 379 16.86 -3.47 -10.75
C LEU A 379 18.37 -3.73 -10.69
N ARG A 380 19.21 -2.71 -10.95
CA ARG A 380 20.68 -2.82 -10.87
C ARG A 380 21.33 -1.50 -10.44
N ARG A 381 22.60 -1.53 -10.05
CA ARG A 381 23.40 -0.31 -9.86
C ARG A 381 24.24 -0.01 -11.10
N LYS A 382 24.41 1.28 -11.40
CA LYS A 382 25.36 1.75 -12.43
C LYS A 382 26.21 2.88 -11.86
N THR A 383 27.53 2.71 -11.89
CA THR A 383 28.48 3.70 -11.39
C THR A 383 29.16 4.40 -12.56
N LYS A 384 29.27 5.73 -12.50
CA LYS A 384 29.95 6.52 -13.51
C LYS A 384 31.46 6.32 -13.40
N ILE A 385 32.10 5.95 -14.51
CA ILE A 385 33.55 5.86 -14.63
C ILE A 385 34.07 7.17 -15.20
N VAL A 386 35.09 7.74 -14.55
CA VAL A 386 35.74 8.99 -14.94
C VAL A 386 37.23 8.80 -15.21
N SER A 387 37.83 9.70 -15.98
CA SER A 387 39.29 9.77 -16.14
C SER A 387 39.97 10.38 -14.91
N ALA A 388 41.31 10.39 -14.89
CA ALA A 388 42.09 11.06 -13.84
C ALA A 388 41.78 12.57 -13.73
N GLU A 389 41.39 13.19 -14.85
CA GLU A 389 40.95 14.60 -14.92
C GLU A 389 39.44 14.76 -14.71
N ASN A 390 38.78 13.75 -14.14
CA ASN A 390 37.34 13.72 -13.83
C ASN A 390 36.40 13.81 -15.05
N ASN A 391 36.87 13.43 -16.23
CA ASN A 391 36.01 13.41 -17.43
C ASN A 391 35.16 12.15 -17.45
N ALA A 392 33.85 12.28 -17.69
CA ALA A 392 32.94 11.14 -17.82
C ALA A 392 33.31 10.24 -19.01
N LEU A 393 33.51 8.94 -18.75
CA LEU A 393 33.91 7.95 -19.76
C LEU A 393 32.79 6.98 -20.11
N THR A 394 32.22 6.29 -19.12
CA THR A 394 31.12 5.33 -19.34
C THR A 394 30.35 5.02 -18.05
N TRP A 395 29.29 4.21 -18.15
CA TRP A 395 28.58 3.64 -17.01
C TRP A 395 28.99 2.19 -16.79
N LYS A 396 29.57 1.87 -15.64
CA LYS A 396 29.84 0.49 -15.24
C LYS A 396 28.56 -0.12 -14.67
N THR A 397 28.09 -1.20 -15.28
CA THR A 397 26.94 -1.97 -14.77
C THR A 397 27.39 -2.90 -13.65
N GLY A 398 26.75 -2.81 -12.49
CA GLY A 398 26.91 -3.76 -11.41
C GLY A 398 25.94 -4.95 -11.54
N GLU A 399 26.04 -5.88 -10.59
CA GLU A 399 25.14 -7.03 -10.52
C GLU A 399 23.67 -6.60 -10.29
N PRO A 400 22.70 -7.35 -10.81
CA PRO A 400 21.29 -7.15 -10.50
C PRO A 400 21.03 -7.26 -9.00
N LEU A 401 20.16 -6.39 -8.48
CA LEU A 401 19.64 -6.48 -7.13
C LEU A 401 18.46 -7.47 -7.12
N LYS A 402 18.39 -8.32 -6.09
CA LYS A 402 17.25 -9.20 -5.89
C LYS A 402 16.01 -8.36 -5.54
N THR A 403 14.95 -8.51 -6.31
CA THR A 403 13.66 -7.85 -6.11
C THR A 403 12.51 -8.85 -6.15
N GLU A 404 11.38 -8.44 -5.58
CA GLU A 404 10.08 -9.08 -5.79
C GLU A 404 9.54 -8.67 -7.19
N ASP A 405 8.45 -9.30 -7.65
CA ASP A 405 7.84 -8.96 -8.95
C ASP A 405 7.29 -7.54 -8.97
N THR A 406 6.80 -7.07 -7.81
CA THR A 406 6.40 -5.69 -7.57
C THR A 406 7.25 -5.15 -6.42
N TYR A 407 7.89 -4.00 -6.60
CA TYR A 407 8.73 -3.40 -5.56
C TYR A 407 8.65 -1.86 -5.58
N ALA A 408 8.90 -1.24 -4.43
CA ALA A 408 8.83 0.21 -4.29
C ALA A 408 10.21 0.85 -4.12
N LEU A 409 10.49 1.89 -4.91
CA LEU A 409 11.73 2.67 -4.85
C LEU A 409 11.48 4.03 -4.17
N CYS A 410 12.41 4.42 -3.29
CA CYS A 410 12.34 5.67 -2.55
C CYS A 410 12.37 6.86 -3.52
N ARG A 411 11.40 7.77 -3.35
CA ARG A 411 11.33 9.05 -4.07
C ARG A 411 11.72 10.25 -3.20
N CYS A 412 11.49 10.15 -1.89
CA CYS A 412 11.71 11.24 -0.93
C CYS A 412 13.17 11.47 -0.53
N GLY A 413 14.08 10.53 -0.80
CA GLY A 413 15.49 10.61 -0.39
C GLY A 413 15.77 10.20 1.06
N HIS A 414 14.75 10.01 1.90
CA HIS A 414 14.91 9.79 3.35
C HIS A 414 14.76 8.35 3.83
N SER A 415 14.45 7.38 2.97
CA SER A 415 14.29 5.98 3.39
C SER A 415 15.57 5.39 4.02
N GLY A 416 15.48 4.73 5.16
CA GLY A 416 16.59 3.97 5.75
C GLY A 416 16.98 2.73 4.93
N SER A 417 16.10 2.29 4.02
CA SER A 417 16.31 1.11 3.17
C SER A 417 16.64 1.44 1.70
N LYS A 418 17.11 2.66 1.42
CA LYS A 418 17.47 3.12 0.07
C LYS A 418 18.30 2.05 -0.68
N PRO A 419 17.95 1.74 -1.95
CA PRO A 419 17.08 2.50 -2.85
C PRO A 419 15.57 2.21 -2.66
N PHE A 420 15.20 1.27 -1.79
CA PHE A 420 13.81 0.87 -1.58
C PHE A 420 13.07 1.87 -0.69
N CYS A 421 11.74 1.83 -0.75
CA CYS A 421 10.89 2.60 0.15
C CYS A 421 10.54 1.78 1.39
N ASP A 422 10.63 2.40 2.56
CA ASP A 422 10.26 1.87 3.89
C ASP A 422 9.10 2.67 4.54
N GLY A 423 8.41 3.50 3.77
CA GLY A 423 7.30 4.31 4.27
C GLY A 423 7.69 5.63 4.93
N THR A 424 8.99 5.95 5.12
CA THR A 424 9.44 7.19 5.78
C THR A 424 8.83 8.47 5.19
N HIS A 425 8.52 8.48 3.89
CA HIS A 425 7.89 9.61 3.18
C HIS A 425 6.61 10.13 3.87
N ALA A 426 5.80 9.23 4.42
CA ALA A 426 4.54 9.60 5.07
C ALA A 426 4.78 10.27 6.43
N VAL A 427 5.76 9.78 7.18
CA VAL A 427 6.12 10.31 8.51
C VAL A 427 6.71 11.72 8.40
N ILE A 428 7.54 11.97 7.38
CA ILE A 428 8.18 13.28 7.19
C ILE A 428 7.31 14.28 6.40
N GLY A 429 6.12 13.87 5.96
CA GLY A 429 5.25 14.71 5.12
C GLY A 429 5.90 15.11 3.79
N PHE A 430 6.48 14.15 3.08
CA PHE A 430 7.15 14.41 1.80
C PHE A 430 6.19 15.04 0.77
N ASP A 431 6.52 16.22 0.26
CA ASP A 431 5.82 16.81 -0.89
C ASP A 431 6.40 16.25 -2.20
N GLY A 432 5.66 15.31 -2.78
CA GLY A 432 5.98 14.63 -4.02
C GLY A 432 5.28 15.23 -5.24
N THR A 433 4.70 16.43 -5.14
CA THR A 433 3.93 17.05 -6.23
C THR A 433 4.69 17.02 -7.55
N GLU A 434 4.12 16.38 -8.57
CA GLU A 434 4.73 16.27 -9.89
C GLU A 434 4.58 17.57 -10.70
N THR A 435 5.71 18.17 -11.06
CA THR A 435 5.82 19.44 -11.81
C THR A 435 6.27 19.27 -13.26
N ALA A 436 6.75 18.09 -13.65
CA ALA A 436 7.21 17.83 -15.01
C ALA A 436 6.09 18.03 -16.03
N GLY A 437 6.42 18.55 -17.21
CA GLY A 437 5.47 18.58 -18.33
C GLY A 437 5.22 17.19 -18.91
N VAL A 438 4.07 17.01 -19.56
CA VAL A 438 3.75 15.82 -20.39
C VAL A 438 3.90 16.08 -21.89
N ARG A 439 4.54 17.20 -22.26
CA ARG A 439 4.77 17.57 -23.65
C ARG A 439 5.79 16.61 -24.29
N PRO A 440 5.57 16.15 -25.54
CA PRO A 440 6.51 15.30 -26.26
C PRO A 440 7.90 15.92 -26.41
N TYR A 441 8.93 15.07 -26.43
CA TYR A 441 10.32 15.47 -26.65
C TYR A 441 10.50 16.29 -27.92
N GLU A 442 9.84 15.89 -29.01
CA GLU A 442 9.93 16.56 -30.31
C GLU A 442 9.45 18.03 -30.27
N GLU A 443 8.52 18.37 -29.37
CA GLU A 443 8.03 19.75 -29.20
C GLU A 443 9.01 20.62 -28.41
N LEU A 444 9.82 20.02 -27.54
CA LEU A 444 10.74 20.72 -26.63
C LEU A 444 12.17 20.78 -27.17
N GLN A 445 12.49 19.99 -28.20
CA GLN A 445 13.85 19.83 -28.65
C GLN A 445 14.40 21.07 -29.34
N HIS A 446 15.65 21.38 -29.02
CA HIS A 446 16.48 22.28 -29.79
C HIS A 446 17.35 21.45 -30.73
N VAL A 447 17.25 21.72 -32.03
CA VAL A 447 17.99 21.00 -33.06
C VAL A 447 19.26 21.76 -33.44
N HIS A 448 20.38 21.06 -33.42
CA HIS A 448 21.71 21.55 -33.76
C HIS A 448 22.32 20.65 -34.83
N ASP A 449 22.53 21.17 -36.03
CA ASP A 449 23.02 20.36 -37.15
C ASP A 449 24.55 20.34 -37.23
N GLY A 450 25.04 19.17 -37.66
CA GLY A 450 26.37 18.98 -38.21
C GLY A 450 26.31 18.36 -39.60
N VAL A 451 27.44 17.88 -40.11
CA VAL A 451 27.51 17.16 -41.38
C VAL A 451 27.25 15.66 -41.13
N GLY A 452 26.14 15.15 -41.65
CA GLY A 452 25.75 13.73 -41.50
C GLY A 452 25.24 13.37 -40.10
N ILE A 453 24.88 14.38 -39.29
CA ILE A 453 24.26 14.21 -37.98
C ILE A 453 23.44 15.47 -37.64
N SER A 454 22.32 15.29 -36.95
CA SER A 454 21.50 16.36 -36.38
C SER A 454 21.28 16.04 -34.90
N ALA A 455 21.91 16.79 -34.00
CA ALA A 455 21.80 16.60 -32.57
C ALA A 455 20.54 17.30 -32.05
N GLN A 456 19.75 16.58 -31.27
CA GLN A 456 18.50 17.05 -30.68
C GLN A 456 18.71 17.16 -29.16
N ARG A 457 18.27 18.28 -28.57
CA ARG A 457 18.48 18.53 -27.14
C ARG A 457 17.25 19.09 -26.44
N VAL A 458 16.81 18.43 -25.37
CA VAL A 458 15.87 18.98 -24.39
C VAL A 458 16.59 19.24 -23.09
N GLY A 459 16.84 20.52 -22.78
CA GLY A 459 17.64 20.93 -21.62
C GLY A 459 17.01 20.56 -20.27
N GLU A 460 15.68 20.58 -20.18
CA GLU A 460 14.90 20.31 -18.96
C GLU A 460 15.08 18.88 -18.43
N LEU A 461 15.56 17.96 -19.26
CA LEU A 461 15.84 16.56 -18.91
C LEU A 461 17.29 16.34 -18.43
N CYS A 462 18.15 17.36 -18.49
CA CYS A 462 19.56 17.19 -18.19
C CYS A 462 19.80 16.94 -16.70
N ILE A 463 20.39 15.78 -16.35
CA ILE A 463 20.83 15.50 -14.96
C ILE A 463 22.28 15.91 -14.67
N HIS A 464 22.92 16.61 -15.62
CA HIS A 464 24.30 17.09 -15.51
C HIS A 464 25.36 15.97 -15.35
N ALA A 465 25.14 14.79 -15.94
CA ALA A 465 26.10 13.68 -15.94
C ALA A 465 27.41 13.94 -16.72
N ALA A 466 27.49 15.05 -17.47
CA ALA A 466 28.66 15.60 -18.15
C ALA A 466 29.26 14.82 -19.35
N PHE A 467 28.63 13.73 -19.82
CA PHE A 467 29.08 13.02 -21.04
C PHE A 467 29.15 13.91 -22.30
N CYS A 468 28.27 14.91 -22.41
CA CYS A 468 28.23 15.84 -23.55
C CYS A 468 29.33 16.90 -23.56
N ILE A 469 30.00 17.13 -22.42
CA ILE A 469 31.16 18.03 -22.32
C ILE A 469 32.43 17.25 -22.72
N GLY A 470 32.55 16.02 -22.22
CA GLY A 470 33.63 15.07 -22.55
C GLY A 470 35.04 15.58 -22.27
N ARG A 471 36.05 14.89 -22.80
CA ARG A 471 37.49 15.14 -22.52
C ARG A 471 38.11 16.29 -23.32
N THR A 472 37.56 16.62 -24.48
CA THR A 472 38.16 17.52 -25.46
C THR A 472 37.48 18.88 -25.48
N ARG A 473 36.24 18.91 -25.97
CA ARG A 473 35.36 20.08 -26.02
C ARG A 473 33.88 19.63 -26.07
N PRO A 474 32.92 20.51 -25.71
CA PRO A 474 31.50 20.18 -25.71
C PRO A 474 30.97 19.78 -27.10
N ILE A 475 29.95 18.91 -27.15
CA ILE A 475 29.28 18.50 -28.40
C ILE A 475 28.91 19.71 -29.27
N ALA A 476 28.41 20.79 -28.67
CA ALA A 476 28.03 22.01 -29.39
C ALA A 476 29.16 22.61 -30.25
N GLU A 477 30.42 22.48 -29.80
CA GLU A 477 31.60 22.94 -30.54
C GLU A 477 32.12 21.90 -31.54
N MET A 478 31.77 20.63 -31.35
CA MET A 478 32.18 19.53 -32.23
C MET A 478 31.31 19.41 -33.48
N LEU A 479 30.05 19.86 -33.43
CA LEU A 479 29.07 19.67 -34.51
C LEU A 479 29.55 20.22 -35.85
N ALA A 480 30.26 21.35 -35.86
CA ALA A 480 30.82 21.94 -37.09
C ALA A 480 31.85 21.03 -37.78
N ASP A 481 32.51 20.16 -37.03
CA ASP A 481 33.61 19.30 -37.49
C ASP A 481 33.17 17.86 -37.76
N THR A 482 31.88 17.55 -37.65
CA THR A 482 31.30 16.20 -37.86
C THR A 482 31.35 15.72 -39.32
N GLY A 483 31.93 16.50 -40.23
CA GLY A 483 32.35 16.00 -41.55
C GLY A 483 33.41 14.91 -41.41
N ASP A 484 34.26 15.01 -40.38
CA ASP A 484 35.17 13.95 -39.95
C ASP A 484 34.37 12.81 -39.28
N GLY A 485 34.59 11.58 -39.75
CA GLY A 485 33.93 10.39 -39.24
C GLY A 485 34.24 10.12 -37.77
N ASP A 486 35.47 10.37 -37.32
CA ASP A 486 35.88 10.10 -35.94
C ASP A 486 35.21 11.08 -34.97
N VAL A 487 35.13 12.36 -35.36
CA VAL A 487 34.40 13.40 -34.60
C VAL A 487 32.92 13.04 -34.52
N ARG A 488 32.32 12.61 -35.63
CA ARG A 488 30.91 12.21 -35.68
C ARG A 488 30.62 11.00 -34.79
N SER A 489 31.48 9.98 -34.83
CA SER A 489 31.36 8.80 -33.96
C SER A 489 31.55 9.14 -32.48
N ASP A 490 32.47 10.05 -32.12
CA ASP A 490 32.61 10.54 -30.73
C ASP A 490 31.34 11.27 -30.26
N VAL A 491 30.76 12.15 -31.10
CA VAL A 491 29.49 12.82 -30.77
C VAL A 491 28.37 11.80 -30.54
N MET A 492 28.19 10.83 -31.44
CA MET A 492 27.18 9.77 -31.28
C MET A 492 27.39 8.99 -29.98
N GLY A 493 28.61 8.53 -29.71
CA GLY A 493 28.95 7.80 -28.50
C GLY A 493 28.69 8.60 -27.22
N ARG A 494 28.99 9.90 -27.20
CA ARG A 494 28.69 10.77 -26.04
C ARG A 494 27.19 10.96 -25.82
N ILE A 495 26.41 11.06 -26.90
CA ILE A 495 24.94 11.16 -26.82
C ILE A 495 24.35 9.85 -26.28
N ASP A 496 24.84 8.69 -26.72
CA ASP A 496 24.37 7.38 -26.25
C ASP A 496 24.60 7.16 -24.74
N HIS A 497 25.63 7.78 -24.17
CA HIS A 497 25.90 7.73 -22.73
C HIS A 497 25.07 8.70 -21.89
N CYS A 498 24.31 9.62 -22.51
CA CYS A 498 23.43 10.55 -21.79
C CYS A 498 22.27 9.77 -21.15
N PRO A 499 22.20 9.61 -19.82
CA PRO A 499 21.23 8.69 -19.21
C PRO A 499 19.78 9.17 -19.38
N SER A 500 19.54 10.48 -19.30
CA SER A 500 18.19 11.03 -19.35
C SER A 500 17.60 11.15 -20.75
N GLY A 501 18.38 10.86 -21.80
CA GLY A 501 17.97 11.15 -23.18
C GLY A 501 17.77 12.66 -23.42
N SER A 502 18.40 13.52 -22.61
CA SER A 502 18.42 14.97 -22.85
C SER A 502 19.01 15.28 -24.22
N TYR A 503 20.02 14.51 -24.64
CA TYR A 503 20.50 14.46 -26.01
C TYR A 503 20.03 13.19 -26.72
N SER A 504 19.67 13.36 -27.99
CA SER A 504 19.47 12.30 -28.99
C SER A 504 20.00 12.81 -30.35
N TYR A 505 20.01 11.98 -31.40
CA TYR A 505 20.45 12.43 -32.71
C TYR A 505 19.70 11.73 -33.85
N ALA A 506 19.69 12.36 -35.02
CA ALA A 506 19.31 11.73 -36.28
C ALA A 506 20.48 11.84 -37.28
N LEU A 507 20.50 11.04 -38.34
CA LEU A 507 21.53 11.14 -39.39
C LEU A 507 21.38 12.37 -40.30
N GLN A 508 20.21 12.99 -40.25
CA GLN A 508 19.88 14.22 -40.97
C GLN A 508 18.75 14.95 -40.25
N ARG A 509 18.64 16.27 -40.45
CA ARG A 509 17.55 17.08 -39.88
C ARG A 509 16.19 16.53 -40.29
N GLY A 510 15.31 16.33 -39.30
CA GLY A 510 13.96 15.77 -39.52
C GLY A 510 13.95 14.28 -39.87
N GLY A 511 15.09 13.60 -39.79
CA GLY A 511 15.16 12.14 -39.86
C GLY A 511 14.67 11.48 -38.57
N GLU A 512 14.59 10.15 -38.60
CA GLU A 512 14.26 9.33 -37.42
C GLU A 512 15.30 9.54 -36.31
N THR A 513 14.80 9.80 -35.10
CA THR A 513 15.65 9.90 -33.91
C THR A 513 16.21 8.52 -33.57
N LEU A 514 17.53 8.45 -33.51
CA LEU A 514 18.30 7.28 -33.13
C LEU A 514 18.65 7.34 -31.65
N GLU A 515 18.44 6.23 -30.96
CA GLU A 515 18.82 6.01 -29.58
C GLU A 515 19.44 4.60 -29.44
N PRO A 516 20.33 4.37 -28.46
CA PRO A 516 20.94 3.07 -28.24
C PRO A 516 19.88 2.02 -27.88
N ASP A 517 20.04 0.79 -28.36
CA ASP A 517 19.19 -0.32 -27.93
C ASP A 517 19.50 -0.67 -26.46
N LEU A 518 18.53 -0.42 -25.57
CA LEU A 518 18.68 -0.62 -24.14
C LEU A 518 17.61 -1.59 -23.62
N PRO A 519 17.99 -2.59 -22.79
CA PRO A 519 17.02 -3.51 -22.23
C PRO A 519 16.11 -2.79 -21.22
N GLN A 520 14.92 -3.34 -21.01
CA GLN A 520 14.03 -2.93 -19.93
C GLN A 520 14.70 -3.15 -18.57
N ALA A 521 14.91 -2.06 -17.83
CA ALA A 521 15.49 -2.09 -16.50
C ALA A 521 15.31 -0.74 -15.79
N VAL A 522 15.45 -0.77 -14.46
CA VAL A 522 15.74 0.41 -13.65
C VAL A 522 17.16 0.30 -13.13
N SER A 523 18.00 1.32 -13.36
CA SER A 523 19.36 1.38 -12.84
C SER A 523 19.50 2.52 -11.84
N ILE A 524 19.93 2.22 -10.62
CA ILE A 524 20.28 3.23 -9.62
C ILE A 524 21.63 3.83 -10.02
N LEU A 525 21.64 5.12 -10.32
CA LEU A 525 22.86 5.80 -10.71
C LEU A 525 23.66 6.23 -9.48
N GLU A 526 24.95 5.96 -9.55
CA GLU A 526 25.99 6.49 -8.68
C GLU A 526 27.02 7.21 -9.55
N GLU A 527 27.34 8.43 -9.18
CA GLU A 527 28.28 9.29 -9.90
C GLU A 527 29.65 9.27 -9.22
N GLU A 528 30.57 10.12 -9.67
CA GLU A 528 31.90 10.24 -9.08
C GLU A 528 31.86 10.46 -7.56
N ASP A 529 32.88 9.95 -6.87
CA ASP A 529 33.04 10.05 -5.41
C ASP A 529 31.87 9.45 -4.59
N GLY A 530 31.09 8.53 -5.18
CA GLY A 530 29.96 7.87 -4.49
C GLY A 530 28.73 8.77 -4.38
N LEU A 531 28.58 9.77 -5.25
CA LEU A 531 27.42 10.64 -5.26
C LEU A 531 26.18 9.89 -5.74
N ALA A 532 25.13 9.85 -4.92
CA ALA A 532 23.85 9.23 -5.29
C ALA A 532 23.13 10.10 -6.33
N SER A 533 22.71 9.49 -7.45
CA SER A 533 22.10 10.19 -8.59
C SER A 533 20.67 9.70 -8.87
N ALA A 534 20.17 9.81 -10.10
CA ALA A 534 18.81 9.46 -10.48
C ALA A 534 18.53 7.94 -10.55
N LEU A 535 17.25 7.58 -10.71
CA LEU A 535 16.86 6.27 -11.23
C LEU A 535 16.82 6.33 -12.75
N TRP A 536 17.64 5.54 -13.43
CA TRP A 536 17.70 5.46 -14.88
C TRP A 536 16.79 4.34 -15.39
N VAL A 537 15.67 4.74 -15.99
CA VAL A 537 14.66 3.84 -16.58
C VAL A 537 15.00 3.66 -18.05
N THR A 538 15.13 2.42 -18.52
CA THR A 538 15.51 2.09 -19.91
C THR A 538 14.56 1.09 -20.57
N GLY A 539 14.60 0.99 -21.89
CA GLY A 539 13.87 -0.01 -22.68
C GLY A 539 12.38 0.26 -22.83
N GLY A 540 11.94 1.52 -22.73
CA GLY A 540 10.53 1.87 -22.94
C GLY A 540 9.60 1.41 -21.82
N VAL A 541 10.09 1.30 -20.58
CA VAL A 541 9.21 1.05 -19.41
C VAL A 541 8.33 2.30 -19.18
N PRO A 542 6.99 2.20 -19.28
CA PRO A 542 6.10 3.33 -19.09
C PRO A 542 6.11 3.86 -17.66
N VAL A 543 5.93 5.17 -17.49
CA VAL A 543 5.82 5.83 -16.18
C VAL A 543 4.50 6.59 -16.09
N LEU A 544 3.68 6.22 -15.10
CA LEU A 544 2.38 6.82 -14.83
C LEU A 544 2.48 7.72 -13.59
N ARG A 545 2.06 8.98 -13.74
CA ARG A 545 2.02 9.98 -12.66
C ARG A 545 0.87 9.69 -11.70
N ALA A 546 0.93 10.26 -10.50
CA ALA A 546 -0.12 10.13 -9.49
C ALA A 546 -1.43 10.82 -9.88
N ASP A 547 -1.40 11.74 -10.86
CA ASP A 547 -2.60 12.36 -11.45
C ASP A 547 -3.27 11.51 -12.55
N GLY A 548 -2.69 10.35 -12.90
CA GLY A 548 -3.19 9.44 -13.93
C GLY A 548 -2.66 9.72 -15.34
N GLN A 549 -1.93 10.82 -15.56
CA GLN A 549 -1.32 11.08 -16.85
C GLN A 549 -0.04 10.24 -17.04
N ALA A 550 0.16 9.72 -18.24
CA ALA A 550 1.40 9.05 -18.60
C ALA A 550 2.46 10.08 -18.98
N LEU A 551 3.70 9.86 -18.54
CA LEU A 551 4.84 10.49 -19.20
C LEU A 551 5.03 9.85 -20.59
N GLU A 552 5.61 10.60 -21.52
CA GLU A 552 6.03 10.06 -22.80
C GLU A 552 6.92 8.83 -22.55
N THR A 553 6.53 7.68 -23.12
CA THR A 553 7.31 6.46 -23.01
C THR A 553 8.51 6.56 -23.93
N ARG A 554 9.71 6.57 -23.36
CA ARG A 554 10.96 6.78 -24.08
C ARG A 554 11.93 5.62 -23.86
N ASN A 555 12.87 5.44 -24.78
CA ASN A 555 13.91 4.43 -24.65
C ASN A 555 14.73 4.60 -23.37
N ARG A 556 14.94 5.85 -22.92
CA ARG A 556 15.52 6.16 -21.61
C ARG A 556 15.02 7.45 -20.99
N MET A 557 14.90 7.46 -19.66
CA MET A 557 14.62 8.66 -18.86
C MET A 557 15.20 8.52 -17.45
N THR A 558 15.24 9.62 -16.70
CA THR A 558 15.77 9.64 -15.33
C THR A 558 14.74 10.19 -14.35
N LEU A 559 14.40 9.41 -13.32
CA LEU A 559 13.50 9.80 -12.25
C LEU A 559 14.26 10.31 -11.02
N CYS A 560 13.71 11.32 -10.35
CA CYS A 560 14.28 11.90 -9.13
C CYS A 560 14.07 10.97 -7.94
N ARG A 561 15.14 10.62 -7.22
CA ARG A 561 15.05 9.86 -5.97
C ARG A 561 15.59 10.58 -4.73
N CYS A 562 16.00 11.84 -4.89
CA CYS A 562 16.49 12.67 -3.79
C CYS A 562 15.39 13.54 -3.17
N GLY A 563 14.17 13.56 -3.72
CA GLY A 563 13.06 14.40 -3.24
C GLY A 563 13.14 15.88 -3.61
N HIS A 564 14.26 16.40 -4.11
CA HIS A 564 14.48 17.85 -4.27
C HIS A 564 14.40 18.37 -5.71
N SER A 565 14.12 17.54 -6.72
CA SER A 565 14.03 18.04 -8.10
C SER A 565 12.91 19.07 -8.25
N ALA A 566 13.14 20.13 -9.02
CA ALA A 566 12.08 21.07 -9.42
C ALA A 566 11.24 20.55 -10.60
N ASN A 567 11.63 19.42 -11.19
CA ASN A 567 11.00 18.80 -12.37
C ASN A 567 10.43 17.40 -12.04
N LYS A 568 9.85 17.20 -10.84
CA LYS A 568 9.37 15.88 -10.41
C LYS A 568 8.29 15.35 -11.36
N PRO A 569 8.24 14.04 -11.65
CA PRO A 569 9.07 12.99 -11.08
C PRO A 569 10.42 12.82 -11.79
N LEU A 570 10.73 13.64 -12.80
CA LEU A 570 12.00 13.59 -13.52
C LEU A 570 13.12 14.19 -12.67
N CYS A 571 14.36 13.76 -12.92
CA CYS A 571 15.54 14.35 -12.30
C CYS A 571 16.03 15.54 -13.13
N ASP A 572 16.38 16.64 -12.46
CA ASP A 572 16.97 17.86 -13.02
C ASP A 572 18.43 18.09 -12.57
N GLY A 573 19.06 17.06 -11.99
CA GLY A 573 20.43 17.14 -11.46
C GLY A 573 20.57 17.83 -10.11
N THR A 574 19.47 18.23 -9.45
CA THR A 574 19.54 18.88 -8.12
C THR A 574 20.25 18.03 -7.07
N HIS A 575 20.28 16.69 -7.21
CA HIS A 575 21.03 15.79 -6.34
C HIS A 575 22.52 16.15 -6.22
N ARG A 576 23.15 16.71 -7.27
CA ARG A 576 24.54 17.21 -7.23
C ARG A 576 24.70 18.43 -6.32
N LYS A 577 23.72 19.34 -6.36
CA LYS A 577 23.77 20.61 -5.62
C LYS A 577 23.62 20.40 -4.11
N ILE A 578 22.85 19.39 -3.73
CA ILE A 578 22.58 19.05 -2.33
C ILE A 578 23.51 17.95 -1.79
N ASP A 579 24.50 17.52 -2.59
CA ASP A 579 25.39 16.40 -2.27
C ASP A 579 24.63 15.16 -1.78
N PHE A 580 23.64 14.70 -2.55
CA PHE A 580 22.80 13.57 -2.14
C PHE A 580 23.64 12.29 -2.02
N ARG A 581 23.58 11.63 -0.86
CA ARG A 581 24.30 10.38 -0.56
C ARG A 581 23.34 9.26 -0.15
N GLU A 582 23.70 8.03 -0.46
CA GLU A 582 23.16 6.85 0.23
C GLU A 582 24.09 6.55 1.41
N GLU A 583 23.55 6.39 2.62
CA GLU A 583 24.33 5.84 3.72
C GLU A 583 24.71 4.40 3.34
N THR A 584 26.00 4.09 3.34
CA THR A 584 26.47 2.71 3.17
C THR A 584 25.95 1.91 4.36
N PRO A 585 25.27 0.77 4.17
CA PRO A 585 24.95 -0.12 5.29
C PRO A 585 26.27 -0.47 6.01
N GLY A 586 26.36 -0.09 7.28
CA GLY A 586 27.47 -0.44 8.16
C GLY A 586 27.46 -1.92 8.56
#